data_AF-A0AAW1T4D3-F1
#
_entry.id   AF-A0AAW1T4D3-F1
#
_cell.length_a   1.000
_cell.length_b   1.000
_cell.length_c   1.000
_cell.angle_alpha   90.00
_cell.angle_beta   90.00
_cell.angle_gamma   90.00
#
_symmetry.space_group_name_H-M   'P 1'
#
loop_
_entity.id
_entity.type
_entity.pdbx_description
1 polymer ?
#
loop_
_entity_poly.entity_id
_entity_poly.type
_entity_poly.pdbx_seq_one_letter_code
_entity_poly.pdbx_strand_id
1 'polypeptide(L)'
;MSASRLDRELLLSVAGGLGARVTSSSDSTAYVRSNDCQDCLQDLQRFLRDDDLDTREAFFAINQSNICRTDLCPLIEAYSEDTRLVYSALKVATFLTLPISPDSQHQPQQVASQRAADAFVSSEALAVVVGLVVAPLERHPRMTEEDAMIVQLVIAFLRNLVTLPDPPLTAGSQRENRAHLRARLLQRLLDTHAMELLNLMAQHMHEARD
;
A
#
# COMPACT_ATOMS: atom_id res chain seq x y z
N MET A 1 11.96 -32.04 -3.47
CA MET A 1 10.91 -31.16 -2.92
C MET A 1 10.61 -30.14 -4.01
N SER A 2 9.40 -30.19 -4.58
CA SER A 2 9.03 -29.36 -5.73
C SER A 2 8.98 -27.90 -5.28
N ALA A 3 9.92 -27.08 -5.75
CA ALA A 3 9.77 -25.63 -5.69
C ALA A 3 8.46 -25.30 -6.43
N SER A 4 7.48 -24.72 -5.75
CA SER A 4 6.31 -24.17 -6.43
C SER A 4 6.81 -23.00 -7.27
N ARG A 5 7.09 -23.28 -8.54
CA ARG A 5 7.49 -22.25 -9.50
C ARG A 5 6.34 -21.24 -9.55
N LEU A 6 6.63 -19.97 -9.28
CA LEU A 6 5.63 -18.92 -9.35
C LEU A 6 4.92 -18.97 -10.71
N ASP A 7 3.60 -19.10 -10.71
CA ASP A 7 2.79 -18.97 -11.92
C ASP A 7 2.62 -17.47 -12.22
N ARG A 8 3.59 -16.93 -12.98
CA ARG A 8 3.64 -15.51 -13.33
C ARG A 8 2.48 -15.08 -14.21
N GLU A 9 1.98 -15.95 -15.08
CA GLU A 9 0.85 -15.62 -15.96
C GLU A 9 -0.43 -15.48 -15.14
N LEU A 10 -0.67 -16.44 -14.23
CA LEU A 10 -1.79 -16.36 -13.30
C LEU A 10 -1.70 -15.11 -12.41
N LEU A 11 -0.52 -14.81 -11.86
CA LEU A 11 -0.29 -13.63 -11.03
C LEU A 11 -0.67 -12.32 -11.75
N LEU A 12 -0.23 -12.17 -13.00
CA LEU A 12 -0.50 -10.97 -13.80
C LEU A 12 -1.97 -10.91 -14.24
N SER A 13 -2.60 -12.06 -14.51
CA SER A 13 -4.04 -12.13 -14.77
C SER A 13 -4.85 -11.68 -13.55
N VAL A 14 -4.48 -12.14 -12.35
CA VAL A 14 -5.12 -11.74 -11.08
C VAL A 14 -4.93 -10.23 -10.86
N ALA A 15 -3.73 -9.70 -11.10
CA ALA A 15 -3.45 -8.28 -11.00
C ALA A 15 -4.30 -7.42 -11.96
N GLY A 16 -4.52 -7.89 -13.19
CA GLY A 16 -5.40 -7.23 -14.17
C GLY A 16 -6.89 -7.38 -13.85
N GLY A 17 -7.26 -8.30 -12.96
CA GLY A 17 -8.64 -8.56 -12.53
C GLY A 17 -9.19 -7.56 -11.53
N LEU A 18 -8.48 -6.49 -11.16
CA LEU A 18 -8.94 -5.53 -10.14
C LEU A 18 -10.00 -4.55 -10.66
N GLY A 19 -9.89 -4.13 -11.92
CA GLY A 19 -10.77 -3.11 -12.49
C GLY A 19 -10.09 -2.36 -13.63
N ALA A 20 -10.69 -1.23 -14.03
CA ALA A 20 -10.13 -0.37 -15.06
C ALA A 20 -10.62 1.06 -14.91
N ARG A 21 -9.87 2.00 -15.48
CA ARG A 21 -10.36 3.36 -15.71
C ARG A 21 -11.26 3.38 -16.93
N VAL A 22 -12.47 3.90 -16.76
CA VAL A 22 -13.46 4.06 -17.82
C VAL A 22 -13.69 5.55 -18.03
N THR A 23 -13.49 6.01 -19.24
CA THR A 23 -13.81 7.38 -19.65
C THR A 23 -15.24 7.40 -20.18
N SER A 24 -16.08 8.22 -19.55
CA SER A 24 -17.47 8.40 -19.97
C SER A 24 -17.55 9.29 -21.22
N SER A 25 -18.73 9.37 -21.82
CA SER A 25 -19.02 10.28 -22.94
C SER A 25 -18.87 11.77 -22.58
N SER A 26 -18.79 12.11 -21.29
CA SER A 26 -18.57 13.48 -20.80
C SER A 26 -17.10 13.77 -20.45
N ASP A 27 -16.16 12.99 -20.98
CA ASP A 27 -14.70 13.05 -20.69
C ASP A 27 -14.31 12.88 -19.21
N SER A 28 -15.25 12.47 -18.36
CA SER A 28 -14.94 12.13 -16.96
C SER A 28 -14.36 10.71 -16.91
N THR A 29 -13.19 10.57 -16.30
CA THR A 29 -12.54 9.26 -16.12
C THR A 29 -12.75 8.79 -14.69
N ALA A 30 -13.45 7.68 -14.52
CA ALA A 30 -13.70 7.04 -13.23
C ALA A 30 -13.07 5.65 -13.19
N TYR A 31 -12.61 5.21 -12.01
CA TYR A 31 -12.17 3.84 -11.83
C TYR A 31 -13.38 2.95 -11.52
N VAL A 32 -13.51 1.85 -12.24
CA VAL A 32 -14.60 0.87 -12.06
C VAL A 32 -13.97 -0.46 -11.69
N ARG A 33 -14.32 -0.97 -10.50
CA ARG A 33 -13.87 -2.29 -10.04
C ARG A 33 -14.51 -3.41 -10.87
N SER A 34 -13.79 -4.51 -11.03
CA SER A 34 -14.37 -5.73 -11.62
C SER A 34 -15.31 -6.44 -10.63
N ASN A 35 -16.07 -7.42 -11.13
CA ASN A 35 -16.91 -8.27 -10.27
C ASN A 35 -16.06 -9.13 -9.32
N ASP A 36 -14.91 -9.62 -9.79
CA ASP A 36 -14.03 -10.53 -9.06
C ASP A 36 -12.93 -9.80 -8.27
N CYS A 37 -13.02 -8.48 -8.18
CA CYS A 37 -11.98 -7.61 -7.59
C CYS A 37 -11.56 -8.06 -6.18
N GLN A 38 -12.52 -8.42 -5.33
CA GLN A 38 -12.25 -8.85 -3.96
C GLN A 38 -11.49 -10.19 -3.92
N ASP A 39 -11.81 -11.12 -4.81
CA ASP A 39 -11.14 -12.41 -4.92
C ASP A 39 -9.73 -12.22 -5.48
N CYS A 40 -9.58 -11.36 -6.49
CA CYS A 40 -8.28 -10.99 -7.02
C CYS A 40 -7.37 -10.35 -5.95
N LEU A 41 -7.90 -9.45 -5.10
CA LEU A 41 -7.13 -8.90 -3.99
C LEU A 41 -6.69 -9.97 -2.99
N GLN A 42 -7.54 -10.95 -2.69
CA GLN A 42 -7.18 -12.06 -1.79
C GLN A 42 -6.10 -12.96 -2.41
N ASP A 43 -6.19 -13.23 -3.70
CA ASP A 43 -5.19 -14.04 -4.40
C ASP A 43 -3.85 -13.31 -4.52
N LEU A 44 -3.84 -12.01 -4.81
CA LEU A 44 -2.62 -11.19 -4.73
C LEU A 44 -1.98 -11.24 -3.34
N GLN A 45 -2.79 -11.16 -2.28
CA GLN A 45 -2.28 -11.31 -0.91
C GLN A 45 -1.70 -12.70 -0.64
N ARG A 46 -2.26 -13.77 -1.23
CA ARG A 46 -1.69 -15.13 -1.12
C ARG A 46 -0.34 -15.19 -1.81
N PHE A 47 -0.27 -14.78 -3.09
CA PHE A 47 0.98 -14.77 -3.84
C PHE A 47 2.10 -13.97 -3.16
N LEU A 48 1.79 -12.79 -2.63
CA LEU A 48 2.79 -11.92 -2.00
C LEU A 48 3.21 -12.38 -0.59
N ARG A 49 2.33 -13.09 0.12
CA ARG A 49 2.64 -13.65 1.44
C ARG A 49 3.54 -14.87 1.32
N ASP A 50 3.33 -15.68 0.28
CA ASP A 50 4.11 -16.88 0.00
C ASP A 50 5.37 -16.57 -0.83
N ASP A 51 5.60 -15.30 -1.18
CA ASP A 51 6.76 -14.85 -1.94
C ASP A 51 8.04 -15.01 -1.11
N ASP A 52 9.08 -15.53 -1.75
CA ASP A 52 10.37 -15.74 -1.10
C ASP A 52 11.00 -14.40 -0.74
N LEU A 53 11.49 -14.27 0.49
CA LEU A 53 12.02 -13.01 1.02
C LEU A 53 13.35 -12.59 0.36
N ASP A 54 14.09 -13.53 -0.23
CA ASP A 54 15.33 -13.24 -0.95
C ASP A 54 15.04 -12.93 -2.42
N THR A 55 14.39 -13.85 -3.14
CA THR A 55 14.19 -13.70 -4.60
C THR A 55 13.07 -12.73 -4.97
N ARG A 56 12.01 -12.64 -4.16
CA ARG A 56 10.90 -11.67 -4.29
C ARG A 56 10.29 -11.65 -5.71
N GLU A 57 10.12 -12.83 -6.32
CA GLU A 57 9.69 -12.95 -7.71
C GLU A 57 8.28 -12.36 -7.95
N ALA A 58 7.33 -12.63 -7.03
CA ALA A 58 5.96 -12.14 -7.16
C ALA A 58 5.92 -10.61 -6.98
N PHE A 59 6.67 -10.10 -6.00
CA PHE A 59 6.86 -8.67 -5.81
C PHE A 59 7.39 -8.00 -7.06
N PHE A 60 8.47 -8.51 -7.67
CA PHE A 60 9.03 -7.88 -8.87
C PHE A 60 8.08 -7.94 -10.06
N ALA A 61 7.36 -9.05 -10.26
CA ALA A 61 6.41 -9.19 -11.35
C ALA A 61 5.25 -8.17 -11.24
N ILE A 62 4.62 -8.05 -10.07
CA ILE A 62 3.51 -7.11 -9.83
C ILE A 62 3.98 -5.66 -9.83
N ASN A 63 5.15 -5.39 -9.27
CA ASN A 63 5.61 -4.01 -9.13
C ASN A 63 6.05 -3.42 -10.50
N GLN A 64 6.44 -4.27 -11.46
CA GLN A 64 6.69 -3.86 -12.84
C GLN A 64 5.44 -3.32 -13.54
N SER A 65 4.26 -3.91 -13.30
CA SER A 65 2.98 -3.41 -13.83
C SER A 65 2.45 -2.17 -13.13
N ASN A 66 3.10 -1.72 -12.06
CA ASN A 66 2.76 -0.48 -11.34
C ASN A 66 1.32 -0.45 -10.80
N ILE A 67 0.82 -1.61 -10.35
CA ILE A 67 -0.58 -1.80 -9.96
C ILE A 67 -1.03 -0.85 -8.87
N CYS A 68 -0.12 -0.37 -8.02
CA CYS A 68 -0.47 0.61 -6.99
C CYS A 68 -0.97 1.91 -7.62
N ARG A 69 -0.32 2.38 -8.70
CA ARG A 69 -0.68 3.62 -9.38
C ARG A 69 -1.87 3.45 -10.32
N THR A 70 -1.95 2.31 -11.00
CA THR A 70 -2.98 2.05 -12.01
C THR A 70 -4.30 1.57 -11.41
N ASP A 71 -4.25 0.81 -10.32
CA ASP A 71 -5.39 0.06 -9.79
C ASP A 71 -5.63 0.30 -8.29
N LEU A 72 -4.66 0.02 -7.41
CA LEU A 72 -4.92 0.08 -5.95
C LEU A 72 -5.25 1.49 -5.44
N CYS A 73 -4.47 2.51 -5.78
CA CYS A 73 -4.77 3.88 -5.34
C CYS A 73 -6.11 4.36 -5.92
N PRO A 74 -6.38 4.20 -7.24
CA PRO A 74 -7.68 4.58 -7.80
C PRO A 74 -8.86 3.80 -7.22
N LEU A 75 -8.68 2.51 -6.91
CA LEU A 75 -9.69 1.68 -6.25
C LEU A 75 -10.00 2.21 -4.84
N ILE A 76 -8.96 2.51 -4.06
CA ILE A 76 -9.10 3.09 -2.71
C ILE A 76 -9.81 4.45 -2.75
N GLU A 77 -9.46 5.30 -3.71
CA GLU A 77 -10.07 6.62 -3.88
C GLU A 77 -11.53 6.54 -4.33
N ALA A 78 -11.84 5.68 -5.30
CA ALA A 78 -13.18 5.57 -5.87
C ALA A 78 -14.18 4.86 -4.93
N TYR A 79 -13.68 3.99 -4.04
CA TYR A 79 -14.50 3.18 -3.14
C TYR A 79 -14.13 3.40 -1.66
N SER A 80 -13.81 4.65 -1.27
CA SER A 80 -13.35 5.02 0.08
C SER A 80 -14.33 4.60 1.19
N GLU A 81 -15.62 4.56 0.89
CA GLU A 81 -16.69 4.18 1.83
C GLU A 81 -16.79 2.65 2.05
N ASP A 82 -16.24 1.85 1.13
CA ASP A 82 -16.18 0.39 1.30
C ASP A 82 -14.92 0.00 2.08
N THR A 83 -14.98 0.18 3.41
CA THR A 83 -13.87 -0.10 4.32
C THR A 83 -13.30 -1.51 4.14
N ARG A 84 -14.12 -2.51 3.79
CA ARG A 84 -13.66 -3.89 3.59
C ARG A 84 -12.80 -4.01 2.33
N LEU A 85 -13.22 -3.37 1.25
CA LEU A 85 -12.47 -3.33 -0.01
C LEU A 85 -11.17 -2.54 0.15
N VAL A 86 -11.23 -1.37 0.78
CA VAL A 86 -10.05 -0.54 1.08
C VAL A 86 -9.06 -1.31 1.95
N TYR A 87 -9.54 -1.99 2.99
CA TYR A 87 -8.71 -2.83 3.86
C TYR A 87 -8.04 -3.99 3.09
N SER A 88 -8.75 -4.66 2.18
CA SER A 88 -8.18 -5.69 1.30
C SER A 88 -7.12 -5.13 0.35
N ALA A 89 -7.35 -3.96 -0.25
CA ALA A 89 -6.37 -3.30 -1.11
C ALA A 89 -5.13 -2.87 -0.32
N LEU A 90 -5.32 -2.35 0.90
CA LEU A 90 -4.24 -1.95 1.78
C LEU A 90 -3.36 -3.13 2.18
N LYS A 91 -3.91 -4.33 2.43
CA LYS A 91 -3.10 -5.53 2.68
C LYS A 91 -2.12 -5.83 1.54
N VAL A 92 -2.59 -5.76 0.28
CA VAL A 92 -1.72 -5.94 -0.90
C VAL A 92 -0.62 -4.86 -0.91
N ALA A 93 -0.99 -3.60 -0.70
CA ALA A 93 -0.04 -2.49 -0.64
C ALA A 93 1.00 -2.64 0.49
N THR A 94 0.61 -3.17 1.65
CA THR A 94 1.51 -3.46 2.78
C THR A 94 2.56 -4.51 2.41
N PHE A 95 2.18 -5.57 1.68
CA PHE A 95 3.16 -6.55 1.18
C PHE A 95 4.12 -5.94 0.15
N LEU A 96 3.60 -5.12 -0.76
CA LEU A 96 4.40 -4.41 -1.78
C LEU A 96 5.31 -3.32 -1.19
N THR A 97 5.14 -2.97 0.07
CA THR A 97 5.96 -1.96 0.76
C THR A 97 6.81 -2.55 1.88
N LEU A 98 6.84 -3.88 2.05
CA LEU A 98 7.66 -4.54 3.07
C LEU A 98 9.10 -4.00 3.05
N PRO A 99 9.69 -3.68 4.21
CA PRO A 99 11.06 -3.21 4.30
C PRO A 99 12.01 -4.21 3.64
N ILE A 100 13.01 -3.67 2.95
CA ILE A 100 14.02 -4.49 2.28
C ILE A 100 14.92 -5.10 3.35
N SER A 101 15.03 -6.43 3.36
CA SER A 101 15.95 -7.12 4.27
C SER A 101 17.38 -6.65 4.04
N PRO A 102 18.16 -6.35 5.09
CA PRO A 102 19.57 -5.98 4.94
C PRO A 102 20.40 -7.09 4.31
N ASP A 103 19.96 -8.35 4.43
CA ASP A 103 20.65 -9.53 3.92
C ASP A 103 20.20 -9.93 2.50
N SER A 104 19.28 -9.18 1.87
CA SER A 104 18.78 -9.52 0.54
C SER A 104 19.83 -9.30 -0.54
N GLN A 105 20.06 -10.32 -1.38
CA GLN A 105 20.97 -10.21 -2.52
C GLN A 105 20.46 -9.27 -3.61
N HIS A 106 19.14 -8.98 -3.60
CA HIS A 106 18.46 -8.12 -4.58
C HIS A 106 18.20 -6.71 -4.05
N GLN A 107 18.84 -6.29 -2.96
CA GLN A 107 18.64 -4.97 -2.34
C GLN A 107 18.70 -3.79 -3.35
N PRO A 108 19.69 -3.68 -4.26
CA PRO A 108 19.73 -2.57 -5.22
C PRO A 108 18.51 -2.52 -6.15
N GLN A 109 18.04 -3.69 -6.59
CA GLN A 109 16.87 -3.81 -7.46
C GLN A 109 15.58 -3.47 -6.71
N GLN A 110 15.46 -3.87 -5.44
CA GLN A 110 14.32 -3.52 -4.59
C GLN A 110 14.27 -2.02 -4.28
N VAL A 111 15.41 -1.39 -3.98
CA VAL A 111 15.52 0.07 -3.76
C VAL A 111 15.11 0.84 -5.01
N ALA A 112 15.54 0.41 -6.20
CA ALA A 112 15.09 1.01 -7.45
C ALA A 112 13.57 0.84 -7.68
N SER A 113 12.96 -0.16 -7.04
CA SER A 113 11.61 -0.65 -7.25
C SER A 113 10.61 -0.18 -6.18
N GLN A 114 10.72 1.06 -5.71
CA GLN A 114 9.75 1.69 -4.77
C GLN A 114 8.56 2.38 -5.46
N ARG A 115 8.00 1.77 -6.51
CA ARG A 115 6.88 2.36 -7.25
C ARG A 115 5.60 2.40 -6.42
N ALA A 116 5.38 1.38 -5.59
CA ALA A 116 4.26 1.34 -4.65
C ALA A 116 4.23 2.57 -3.74
N ALA A 117 5.34 2.86 -3.05
CA ALA A 117 5.44 4.01 -2.16
C ALA A 117 5.21 5.34 -2.90
N ASP A 118 5.85 5.53 -4.05
CA ASP A 118 5.67 6.74 -4.86
C ASP A 118 4.21 6.92 -5.32
N ALA A 119 3.51 5.82 -5.67
CA ALA A 119 2.10 5.87 -6.04
C ALA A 119 1.25 6.43 -4.91
N PHE A 120 1.36 5.86 -3.70
CA PHE A 120 0.58 6.30 -2.54
C PHE A 120 0.90 7.74 -2.13
N VAL A 121 2.18 8.11 -2.05
CA VAL A 121 2.61 9.48 -1.69
C VAL A 121 2.14 10.52 -2.71
N SER A 122 1.93 10.12 -3.97
CA SER A 122 1.45 11.00 -5.03
C SER A 122 -0.08 11.03 -5.17
N SER A 123 -0.83 10.34 -4.30
CA SER A 123 -2.26 10.10 -4.46
C SER A 123 -3.05 10.51 -3.22
N GLU A 124 -4.37 10.61 -3.35
CA GLU A 124 -5.28 10.85 -2.22
C GLU A 124 -5.59 9.55 -1.48
N ALA A 125 -5.28 8.38 -2.07
CA ALA A 125 -5.40 7.09 -1.41
C ALA A 125 -4.67 7.02 -0.06
N LEU A 126 -3.54 7.73 0.10
CA LEU A 126 -2.84 7.80 1.39
C LEU A 126 -3.71 8.47 2.48
N ALA A 127 -4.43 9.54 2.13
CA ALA A 127 -5.33 10.22 3.06
C ALA A 127 -6.51 9.31 3.45
N VAL A 128 -7.10 8.60 2.48
CA VAL A 128 -8.16 7.62 2.72
C VAL A 128 -7.67 6.50 3.66
N VAL A 129 -6.48 5.96 3.42
CA VAL A 129 -5.86 4.91 4.25
C VAL A 129 -5.63 5.39 5.68
N VAL A 130 -5.13 6.62 5.87
CA VAL A 130 -4.99 7.20 7.22
C VAL A 130 -6.37 7.41 7.86
N GLY A 131 -7.36 7.87 7.09
CA GLY A 131 -8.73 8.07 7.54
C GLY A 131 -9.40 6.80 8.08
N LEU A 132 -8.97 5.61 7.66
CA LEU A 132 -9.49 4.34 8.18
C LEU A 132 -9.37 4.20 9.71
N VAL A 133 -8.40 4.88 10.34
CA VAL A 133 -8.21 4.78 11.79
C VAL A 133 -9.15 5.68 12.58
N VAL A 134 -9.84 6.63 11.95
CA VAL A 134 -10.69 7.61 12.66
C VAL A 134 -11.80 6.89 13.45
N ALA A 135 -12.64 6.11 12.77
CA ALA A 135 -13.74 5.40 13.44
C ALA A 135 -13.29 4.37 14.49
N PRO A 136 -12.23 3.55 14.26
CA PRO A 136 -11.61 2.75 15.30
C PRO A 136 -11.19 3.56 16.53
N LEU A 137 -10.49 4.68 16.35
CA LEU A 137 -9.95 5.48 17.46
C LEU A 137 -11.04 6.20 18.25
N GLU A 138 -12.12 6.64 17.61
CA GLU A 138 -13.30 7.17 18.31
C GLU A 138 -13.93 6.16 19.28
N ARG A 139 -13.74 4.86 19.02
CA ARG A 139 -14.24 3.78 19.89
C ARG A 139 -13.25 3.40 20.98
N HIS A 140 -12.03 3.93 21.01
CA HIS A 140 -11.04 3.63 22.04
C HIS A 140 -11.57 4.03 23.44
N PRO A 141 -11.39 3.22 24.50
CA PRO A 141 -10.65 1.95 24.57
C PRO A 141 -11.49 0.69 24.21
N ARG A 142 -12.74 0.86 23.79
CA ARG A 142 -13.70 -0.24 23.48
C ARG A 142 -13.64 -0.67 22.02
N MET A 143 -12.46 -0.61 21.40
CA MET A 143 -12.24 -1.07 20.03
C MET A 143 -12.62 -2.54 19.90
N THR A 144 -13.24 -2.90 18.78
CA THR A 144 -13.44 -4.29 18.39
C THR A 144 -12.12 -4.91 17.91
N GLU A 145 -12.09 -6.23 17.73
CA GLU A 145 -10.95 -6.90 17.11
C GLU A 145 -10.71 -6.42 15.67
N GLU A 146 -11.78 -6.14 14.92
CA GLU A 146 -11.70 -5.57 13.57
C GLU A 146 -11.09 -4.16 13.57
N ASP A 147 -11.52 -3.31 14.51
CA ASP A 147 -10.94 -1.97 14.71
C ASP A 147 -9.43 -2.06 14.98
N ALA A 148 -9.02 -2.95 15.89
CA ALA A 148 -7.61 -3.16 16.23
C ALA A 148 -6.79 -3.64 15.03
N MET A 149 -7.34 -4.55 14.21
CA MET A 149 -6.69 -5.03 12.98
C MET A 149 -6.52 -3.92 11.94
N ILE A 150 -7.52 -3.06 11.76
CA ILE A 150 -7.43 -1.90 10.86
C ILE A 150 -6.31 -0.96 11.31
N VAL A 151 -6.31 -0.59 12.58
CA VAL A 151 -5.28 0.28 13.15
C VAL A 151 -3.88 -0.32 12.99
N GLN A 152 -3.72 -1.60 13.32
CA GLN A 152 -2.45 -2.31 13.17
C GLN A 152 -1.97 -2.32 11.72
N LEU A 153 -2.87 -2.57 10.76
CA LEU A 153 -2.51 -2.61 9.34
C LEU A 153 -2.09 -1.23 8.83
N VAL A 154 -2.81 -0.16 9.20
CA VAL A 154 -2.45 1.21 8.81
C VAL A 154 -1.10 1.60 9.40
N ILE A 155 -0.84 1.32 10.68
CA ILE A 155 0.48 1.57 11.29
C ILE A 155 1.57 0.78 10.56
N ALA A 156 1.33 -0.51 10.27
CA ALA A 156 2.30 -1.34 9.58
C ALA A 156 2.64 -0.78 8.19
N PHE A 157 1.64 -0.33 7.44
CA PHE A 157 1.82 0.31 6.14
C PHE A 157 2.60 1.63 6.25
N LEU A 158 2.24 2.51 7.20
CA LEU A 158 2.95 3.78 7.42
C LEU A 158 4.42 3.54 7.82
N ARG A 159 4.67 2.60 8.73
CA ARG A 159 6.03 2.20 9.12
C ARG A 159 6.84 1.72 7.92
N ASN A 160 6.22 0.90 7.06
CA ASN A 160 6.84 0.41 5.84
C ASN A 160 7.27 1.58 4.95
N LEU A 161 6.38 2.54 4.69
CA LEU A 161 6.69 3.74 3.88
C LEU A 161 7.83 4.58 4.46
N VAL A 162 7.85 4.81 5.78
CA VAL A 162 8.91 5.61 6.44
C VAL A 162 10.27 4.92 6.41
N THR A 163 10.28 3.59 6.48
CA THR A 163 11.51 2.79 6.54
C THR A 163 12.19 2.65 5.18
N LEU A 164 11.45 2.81 4.07
CA LEU A 164 12.01 2.70 2.73
C LEU A 164 13.16 3.71 2.52
N PRO A 165 14.32 3.27 2.01
CA PRO A 165 15.44 4.16 1.71
C PRO A 165 15.13 5.03 0.50
N ASP A 166 15.65 6.26 0.44
CA ASP A 166 15.53 7.04 -0.80
C ASP A 166 16.32 6.34 -1.92
N PRO A 167 15.78 6.23 -3.14
CA PRO A 167 16.49 5.65 -4.25
C PRO A 167 17.71 6.50 -4.61
N PRO A 168 18.83 5.89 -5.05
CA PRO A 168 20.05 6.62 -5.37
C PRO A 168 19.81 7.62 -6.51
N LEU A 169 20.41 8.81 -6.36
CA LEU A 169 20.43 9.86 -7.38
C LEU A 169 21.10 9.32 -8.64
N THR A 170 20.30 9.00 -9.65
CA THR A 170 20.77 8.58 -10.98
C THR A 170 20.13 9.50 -12.01
N ALA A 171 20.91 9.94 -13.00
CA ALA A 171 20.49 10.93 -13.99
C ALA A 171 19.18 10.52 -14.70
N GLY A 172 18.13 11.34 -14.55
CA GLY A 172 16.81 11.15 -15.18
C GLY A 172 15.67 11.82 -14.40
N SER A 173 14.86 12.64 -15.08
CA SER A 173 13.84 13.52 -14.47
C SER A 173 12.78 12.80 -13.62
N GLN A 174 12.34 11.60 -14.02
CA GLN A 174 11.38 10.82 -13.22
C GLN A 174 11.98 10.22 -11.94
N ARG A 175 13.31 10.12 -11.85
CA ARG A 175 14.00 9.55 -10.68
C ARG A 175 14.45 10.63 -9.68
N GLU A 176 14.67 11.86 -10.13
CA GLU A 176 14.89 13.03 -9.26
C GLU A 176 13.67 13.30 -8.35
N ASN A 177 12.44 13.15 -8.87
CA ASN A 177 11.21 13.26 -8.07
C ASN A 177 11.08 12.16 -7.00
N ARG A 178 11.77 11.04 -7.17
CA ARG A 178 11.78 9.92 -6.21
C ARG A 178 12.91 10.03 -5.18
N ALA A 179 13.90 10.87 -5.42
CA ALA A 179 14.99 11.11 -4.47
C ALA A 179 14.53 11.79 -3.16
N HIS A 180 13.32 12.36 -3.18
CA HIS A 180 12.71 13.07 -2.05
C HIS A 180 11.46 12.36 -1.52
N LEU A 181 11.35 11.04 -1.69
CA LEU A 181 10.17 10.27 -1.28
C LEU A 181 9.87 10.45 0.21
N ARG A 182 10.88 10.40 1.07
CA ARG A 182 10.69 10.62 2.51
C ARG A 182 10.20 12.04 2.84
N ALA A 183 10.78 13.07 2.23
CA ALA A 183 10.36 14.44 2.45
C ALA A 183 8.91 14.66 2.02
N ARG A 184 8.53 14.13 0.85
CA ARG A 184 7.14 14.17 0.35
C ARG A 184 6.19 13.38 1.23
N LEU A 185 6.60 12.21 1.72
CA LEU A 185 5.80 11.43 2.66
C LEU A 185 5.54 12.21 3.94
N LEU A 186 6.56 12.82 4.54
CA LEU A 186 6.41 13.64 5.75
C LEU A 186 5.48 14.82 5.52
N GLN A 187 5.63 15.52 4.38
CA GLN A 187 4.73 16.61 4.02
C GLN A 187 3.28 16.11 3.89
N ARG A 188 3.05 14.97 3.23
CA ARG A 188 1.70 14.40 3.09
C ARG A 188 1.12 13.97 4.42
N LEU A 189 1.91 13.37 5.32
CA LEU A 189 1.44 12.99 6.66
C LEU A 189 1.09 14.20 7.52
N LEU A 190 1.75 15.33 7.29
CA LEU A 190 1.40 16.60 7.93
C LEU A 190 0.09 17.16 7.34
N ASP A 191 -0.02 17.20 6.01
CA ASP A 191 -1.21 17.72 5.31
C ASP A 191 -2.48 16.90 5.59
N THR A 192 -2.35 15.59 5.87
CA THR A 192 -3.48 14.71 6.19
C THR A 192 -3.83 14.66 7.68
N HIS A 193 -3.22 15.50 8.52
CA HIS A 193 -3.33 15.43 9.99
C HIS A 193 -2.99 14.04 10.58
N ALA A 194 -2.30 13.18 9.81
CA ALA A 194 -1.91 11.85 10.28
C ALA A 194 -1.03 11.92 11.53
N MET A 195 -0.20 12.96 11.64
CA MET A 195 0.66 13.20 12.79
C MET A 195 -0.14 13.52 14.07
N GLU A 196 -1.28 14.20 13.95
CA GLU A 196 -2.17 14.47 15.08
C GLU A 196 -2.84 13.19 15.56
N LEU A 197 -3.30 12.36 14.63
CA LEU A 197 -3.84 11.02 14.93
C LEU A 197 -2.80 10.13 15.62
N LEU A 198 -1.55 10.09 15.12
CA LEU A 198 -0.46 9.33 15.74
C LEU A 198 -0.12 9.84 17.14
N ASN A 199 -0.12 11.16 17.36
CA ASN A 199 0.09 11.74 18.68
C ASN A 199 -1.05 11.39 19.65
N LEU A 200 -2.30 11.45 19.20
CA LEU A 200 -3.47 11.06 19.99
C LEU A 200 -3.38 9.58 20.41
N MET A 201 -2.95 8.70 19.50
CA MET A 201 -2.70 7.29 19.81
C MET A 201 -1.57 7.12 20.85
N ALA A 202 -0.47 7.85 20.70
CA ALA A 202 0.66 7.78 21.63
C ALA A 202 0.28 8.27 23.03
N GLN A 203 -0.56 9.30 23.13
CA GLN A 203 -1.08 9.83 24.40
C GLN A 203 -1.98 8.80 25.11
N HIS A 204 -2.94 8.20 24.40
CA HIS A 204 -3.81 7.16 24.98
C HIS A 204 -3.05 5.90 25.44
N MET A 205 -1.94 5.55 24.78
CA MET A 205 -1.07 4.46 25.23
C MET A 205 -0.36 4.76 26.55
N HIS A 206 -0.10 6.02 26.86
CA HIS A 206 0.54 6.43 28.11
C HIS A 206 -0.45 6.37 29.27
N GLU A 207 -1.68 6.84 29.06
CA GLU A 207 -2.78 6.83 30.04
C GLU A 207 -3.25 5.42 30.41
N ALA A 208 -3.13 4.44 29.52
CA ALA A 208 -3.48 3.05 29.80
C ALA A 208 -2.41 2.29 30.62
N ARG A 209 -1.24 2.91 30.86
CA ARG A 209 -0.09 2.30 31.54
C ARG A 209 0.07 2.74 33.00
N ASP A 210 -0.71 3.74 33.42
CA ASP A 210 -0.81 4.27 34.79
C ASP A 210 -2.11 3.81 35.46
#